data_AF-A0A2S8XWF8-F1
#
_entry.id   AF-A0A2S8XWF8-F1
#
_cell.length_a   1.000
_cell.length_b   1.000
_cell.length_c   1.000
_cell.angle_alpha   90.00
_cell.angle_beta   90.00
_cell.angle_gamma   90.00
#
_symmetry.space_group_name_H-M   'P 1'
#
loop_
_entity.id
_entity.type
_entity.pdbx_description
1 polymer ?
#
loop_
_entity_poly.entity_id
_entity_poly.type
_entity_poly.pdbx_seq_one_letter_code
_entity_poly.pdbx_strand_id
1 'polypeptide(L)'
;MVLGEFCAIYSEVVTARLAHTAGQSWHAFALPVALMCIAGLFLLGAYWLGYRAVGDIWTVTVVSVISLLLLEPIVVWCLFQEAPGRGALIGFCLGALGMLSTVLL
;
A
#
# COMPACT_ATOMS: atom_id res chain seq x y z
N MET A 1 5.91 -9.57 0.21
CA MET A 1 4.67 -8.80 0.43
C MET A 1 5.02 -7.35 0.68
N VAL A 2 5.55 -7.02 1.87
CA VAL A 2 6.01 -5.67 2.27
C VAL A 2 6.74 -4.87 1.19
N LEU A 3 7.76 -5.45 0.54
CA LEU A 3 8.50 -4.75 -0.53
C LEU A 3 7.63 -4.40 -1.74
N GLY A 4 6.74 -5.31 -2.14
CA GLY A 4 5.81 -5.07 -3.24
C GLY A 4 4.81 -3.98 -2.89
N GLU A 5 4.22 -4.04 -1.70
CA GLU A 5 3.29 -3.02 -1.18
C GLU A 5 3.95 -1.65 -1.05
N PHE A 6 5.16 -1.59 -0.49
CA PHE A 6 5.92 -0.36 -0.38
C PHE A 6 6.16 0.28 -1.75
N CYS A 7 6.61 -0.51 -2.74
CA CYS A 7 6.83 -0.02 -4.10
C CYS A 7 5.53 0.43 -4.77
N ALA A 8 4.41 -0.28 -4.54
CA ALA A 8 3.10 0.06 -5.08
C ALA A 8 2.61 1.40 -4.50
N ILE A 9 2.55 1.50 -3.17
CA ILE A 9 2.11 2.70 -2.45
C ILE A 9 3.02 3.89 -2.82
N TYR A 10 4.34 3.70 -2.81
CA TYR A 10 5.27 4.77 -3.18
C TYR A 10 4.98 5.29 -4.58
N SER A 11 4.70 4.41 -5.54
CA SER A 11 4.36 4.80 -6.91
C SER A 11 3.05 5.59 -6.98
N GLU A 12 2.02 5.19 -6.24
CA GLU A 12 0.74 5.88 -6.16
C GLU A 12 0.89 7.28 -5.54
N VAL A 13 1.57 7.36 -4.40
CA VAL A 13 1.75 8.60 -3.64
C VAL A 13 2.66 9.58 -4.38
N VAL A 14 3.73 9.11 -5.04
CA VAL A 14 4.57 9.96 -5.90
C VAL A 14 3.78 10.46 -7.12
N THR A 15 2.95 9.61 -7.71
CA THR A 15 2.08 10.02 -8.82
C THR A 15 1.10 11.12 -8.39
N ALA A 16 0.48 10.98 -7.21
CA ALA A 16 -0.38 12.00 -6.64
C ALA A 16 0.40 13.30 -6.37
N ARG A 17 1.64 13.18 -5.88
CA ARG A 17 2.52 14.34 -5.64
C ARG A 17 2.90 15.04 -6.94
N LEU A 18 3.22 14.29 -7.99
CA LEU A 18 3.53 14.83 -9.32
C LEU A 18 2.34 15.61 -9.90
N ALA A 19 1.11 15.14 -9.69
CA ALA A 19 -0.09 15.87 -10.08
C ALA A 19 -0.24 17.22 -9.35
N HIS A 20 0.29 17.33 -8.14
CA HIS A 20 0.27 18.56 -7.34
C HIS A 20 1.39 19.55 -7.69
N THR A 21 2.60 19.07 -8.05
CA THR A 21 3.79 19.92 -8.21
C THR A 21 4.29 20.11 -9.64
N ALA A 22 4.00 19.21 -10.57
CA ALA A 22 4.58 19.22 -11.91
C ALA A 22 3.51 19.33 -12.99
N GLY A 23 3.64 20.33 -13.87
CA GLY A 23 2.94 20.33 -15.15
C GLY A 23 3.19 19.00 -15.90
N GLN A 24 2.17 18.57 -16.67
CA GLN A 24 2.01 17.28 -17.37
C GLN A 24 3.24 16.79 -18.18
N SER A 25 4.32 16.39 -17.53
CA SER A 25 5.44 15.73 -18.22
C SER A 25 5.28 14.21 -18.13
N TRP A 26 4.91 13.60 -19.26
CA TRP A 26 4.76 12.15 -19.40
C TRP A 26 6.00 11.34 -18.95
N HIS A 27 7.18 11.94 -19.05
CA HIS A 27 8.44 11.35 -18.60
C HIS A 27 8.50 11.17 -17.07
N ALA A 28 7.91 12.08 -16.30
CA ALA A 28 7.87 11.96 -14.83
C ALA A 28 6.93 10.83 -14.37
N PHE A 29 5.93 10.48 -15.19
CA PHE A 29 4.99 9.40 -14.92
C PHE A 29 5.55 8.00 -15.23
N ALA A 30 6.56 7.91 -16.11
CA ALA A 30 7.15 6.63 -16.52
C ALA A 30 7.82 5.88 -15.35
N LEU A 31 8.48 6.60 -14.44
CA LEU A 31 9.18 5.99 -13.30
C LEU A 31 8.21 5.34 -12.28
N PRO A 32 7.14 6.03 -11.79
CA PRO A 32 6.11 5.38 -10.98
C PRO A 32 5.45 4.17 -11.64
N VAL A 33 5.19 4.23 -12.95
CA VAL A 33 4.59 3.10 -13.68
C VAL A 33 5.52 1.90 -13.70
N ALA A 34 6.81 2.10 -13.98
CA ALA A 34 7.79 1.02 -13.98
C ALA A 34 7.93 0.38 -12.59
N LEU A 35 7.96 1.19 -11.53
CA LEU A 35 7.96 0.72 -10.15
C LEU A 35 6.69 -0.08 -9.81
N MET A 36 5.52 0.36 -10.26
CA MET A 36 4.24 -0.34 -10.07
C MET A 36 4.24 -1.72 -10.75
N CYS A 37 4.80 -1.83 -11.97
CA CYS A 37 4.93 -3.13 -12.63
C CYS A 37 5.82 -4.09 -11.84
N ILE A 38 6.95 -3.61 -11.32
CA ILE A 38 7.85 -4.40 -10.47
C ILE A 38 7.17 -4.78 -9.15
N ALA A 39 6.42 -3.85 -8.54
CA ALA A 39 5.63 -4.09 -7.34
C ALA A 39 4.62 -5.22 -7.55
N GLY A 40 3.93 -5.22 -8.69
CA GLY A 40 3.00 -6.28 -9.09
C GLY A 40 3.65 -7.66 -9.14
N LEU A 41 4.87 -7.77 -9.67
CA LEU A 41 5.62 -9.04 -9.68
C LEU A 41 5.93 -9.53 -8.25
N PHE A 42 6.35 -8.64 -7.36
CA PHE A 42 6.60 -8.98 -5.96
C PHE A 42 5.33 -9.38 -5.21
N LEU A 43 4.20 -8.72 -5.48
CA LEU A 43 2.92 -9.01 -4.86
C LEU A 43 2.39 -10.37 -5.32
N LEU A 44 2.36 -10.63 -6.63
CA LEU A 44 1.93 -11.93 -7.17
C LEU A 44 2.80 -13.07 -6.63
N GLY A 45 4.12 -12.87 -6.60
CA GLY A 45 5.05 -13.85 -6.00
C GLY A 45 4.78 -14.08 -4.52
N ALA A 46 4.50 -13.02 -3.75
CA ALA A 46 4.20 -13.11 -2.33
C ALA A 46 2.89 -13.86 -2.06
N TYR A 47 1.83 -13.59 -2.83
CA TYR A 47 0.55 -14.30 -2.71
C TYR A 47 0.69 -15.77 -3.08
N TRP A 48 1.39 -16.07 -4.18
CA TRP A 48 1.63 -17.45 -4.59
C TRP A 48 2.42 -18.23 -3.54
N LEU A 49 3.55 -17.67 -3.08
CA LEU A 49 4.39 -18.32 -2.07
C LEU A 49 3.68 -18.42 -0.71
N GLY A 50 2.98 -17.37 -0.31
CA GLY A 50 2.22 -17.33 0.94
C GLY A 50 1.12 -18.38 0.96
N TYR A 51 0.33 -18.48 -0.11
CA TYR A 51 -0.72 -19.49 -0.21
C TYR A 51 -0.14 -20.90 -0.25
N ARG A 52 0.98 -21.10 -0.97
CA ARG A 52 1.67 -22.40 -1.00
C ARG A 52 2.20 -22.81 0.38
N ALA A 53 2.62 -21.87 1.22
CA ALA A 53 3.19 -22.15 2.53
C ALA A 53 2.12 -22.38 3.62
N VAL A 54 1.04 -21.58 3.60
CA VAL A 54 0.01 -21.60 4.65
C VAL A 54 -1.20 -22.47 4.28
N GLY A 55 -1.50 -22.60 2.98
CA GLY A 55 -2.67 -23.32 2.48
C GLY A 55 -4.00 -22.58 2.63
N ASP A 56 -3.99 -21.40 3.27
CA ASP A 56 -5.17 -20.56 3.47
C ASP A 56 -4.95 -19.15 2.90
N ILE A 57 -5.82 -18.75 1.97
CA ILE A 57 -5.76 -17.46 1.30
C ILE A 57 -6.22 -16.33 2.22
N TRP A 58 -7.09 -16.62 3.20
CA TRP A 58 -7.55 -15.62 4.16
C TRP A 58 -6.41 -15.15 5.03
N THR A 59 -5.62 -16.07 5.59
CA THR A 59 -4.43 -15.72 6.36
C THR A 59 -3.46 -14.85 5.55
N VAL A 60 -3.15 -15.23 4.30
CA VAL A 60 -2.25 -14.45 3.43
C VAL A 60 -2.80 -13.05 3.15
N THR A 61 -4.10 -12.95 2.89
CA THR A 61 -4.79 -11.69 2.62
C THR A 61 -4.84 -10.80 3.86
N VAL A 62 -5.07 -11.37 5.03
CA VAL A 62 -5.07 -10.63 6.31
C VAL A 62 -3.70 -10.02 6.58
N VAL A 63 -2.62 -10.80 6.40
CA VAL A 63 -1.26 -10.29 6.56
C VAL A 63 -0.96 -9.16 5.55
N SER A 64 -1.42 -9.31 4.31
CA SER A 64 -1.30 -8.28 3.24
C SER A 64 -1.99 -6.98 3.65
N VAL A 65 -3.25 -7.05 4.07
CA VAL A 65 -4.01 -5.85 4.45
C VAL A 65 -3.46 -5.18 5.71
N ILE A 66 -3.02 -5.95 6.71
CA ILE A 66 -2.35 -5.38 7.90
C ILE A 66 -1.08 -4.63 7.49
N SER A 67 -0.30 -5.23 6.61
CA SER A 67 0.93 -4.63 6.10
C SER A 67 0.62 -3.33 5.35
N LEU A 68 -0.34 -3.33 4.42
CA LEU A 68 -0.83 -2.13 3.74
C LEU A 68 -1.27 -1.04 4.71
N LEU A 69 -2.11 -1.38 5.69
CA LEU A 69 -2.64 -0.44 6.67
C LEU A 69 -1.54 0.26 7.48
N LEU A 70 -0.43 -0.43 7.74
CA LEU A 70 0.73 0.16 8.43
C LEU A 70 1.63 0.96 7.49
N LEU A 71 1.92 0.44 6.29
CA LEU A 71 2.86 1.03 5.34
C LEU A 71 2.33 2.32 4.70
N GLU A 72 1.06 2.34 4.32
CA GLU A 72 0.46 3.45 3.60
C GLU A 72 0.56 4.80 4.34
N PRO A 73 0.14 4.93 5.62
CA PRO A 73 0.27 6.20 6.34
C PRO A 73 1.72 6.63 6.54
N ILE A 74 2.66 5.67 6.69
CA ILE A 74 4.09 5.99 6.82
C ILE A 74 4.63 6.59 5.52
N VAL A 75 4.31 5.98 4.37
CA VAL A 75 4.76 6.46 3.05
C VAL A 75 4.15 7.82 2.72
N VAL A 76 2.85 8.00 2.97
CA VAL A 76 2.16 9.28 2.80
C VAL A 76 2.80 10.37 3.66
N TRP A 77 3.03 10.09 4.95
CA TRP A 77 3.69 11.04 5.84
C TRP A 77 5.11 11.38 5.39
N CYS A 78 5.91 10.41 4.94
CA CYS A 78 7.25 10.67 4.41
C CYS A 78 7.24 11.61 3.20
N LEU A 79 6.28 11.46 2.27
CA LEU A 79 6.24 12.21 1.00
C LEU A 79 5.54 13.56 1.10
N PHE A 80 4.45 13.65 1.87
CA PHE A 80 3.63 14.85 2.00
C PHE A 80 3.90 15.62 3.30
N GLN A 81 4.46 14.96 4.34
CA GLN A 81 4.66 15.54 5.69
C GLN A 81 3.37 16.10 6.31
N GLU A 82 2.22 15.58 5.88
CA GLU A 82 0.89 15.98 6.35
C GLU A 82 0.28 14.89 7.25
N ALA A 83 -0.43 15.32 8.29
CA ALA A 83 -1.18 14.43 9.16
C ALA A 83 -2.60 14.20 8.59
N PRO A 84 -3.20 13.01 8.78
CA PRO A 84 -4.55 12.74 8.32
C PRO A 84 -5.56 13.69 8.99
N GLY A 85 -6.45 14.27 8.18
CA GLY A 85 -7.59 15.04 8.69
C GLY A 85 -8.53 14.18 9.53
N ARG A 86 -9.44 14.83 10.29
CA ARG A 86 -10.33 14.14 11.25
C ARG A 86 -11.15 13.01 10.63
N GLY A 87 -11.67 13.20 9.41
CA GLY A 87 -12.41 12.16 8.69
C GLY A 87 -11.54 10.97 8.29
N ALA A 88 -10.35 11.22 7.75
CA ALA A 88 -9.39 10.17 7.37
C ALA A 88 -8.90 9.38 8.59
N LEU A 89 -8.69 10.06 9.72
CA LEU A 89 -8.29 9.41 10.97
C LEU A 89 -9.38 8.48 11.52
N ILE A 90 -10.65 8.90 11.49
CA ILE A 90 -11.77 8.04 11.90
C ILE A 90 -11.88 6.83 10.98
N GLY A 91 -11.80 7.03 9.66
CA GLY A 91 -11.82 5.94 8.69
C GLY A 91 -10.67 4.95 8.91
N PHE A 92 -9.47 5.46 9.16
CA PHE A 92 -8.30 4.65 9.49
C PHE A 92 -8.50 3.83 10.76
N CYS A 93 -9.00 4.43 11.85
CA CYS A 93 -9.27 3.73 13.10
C CYS A 93 -10.33 2.63 12.92
N LEU A 94 -11.42 2.91 12.19
CA LEU A 94 -12.45 1.92 11.91
C LEU A 94 -11.91 0.77 11.05
N GLY A 95 -11.08 1.08 10.05
CA GLY A 95 -10.38 0.07 9.25
C GLY A 95 -9.46 -0.81 10.11
N ALA A 96 -8.67 -0.21 11.00
CA ALA A 96 -7.81 -0.93 11.93
C ALA A 96 -8.59 -1.86 12.87
N LEU A 97 -9.72 -1.40 13.40
CA LEU A 97 -10.60 -2.20 14.26
C LEU A 97 -11.24 -3.37 13.49
N GLY A 98 -11.72 -3.13 12.26
CA GLY A 98 -12.22 -4.19 11.40
C GLY A 98 -11.15 -5.24 11.10
N MET A 99 -9.93 -4.79 10.85
CA MET A 99 -8.80 -5.69 10.63
C MET A 99 -8.46 -6.52 11.87
N LEU A 100 -8.44 -5.89 13.05
CA LEU A 100 -8.24 -6.58 14.33
C LEU A 100 -9.30 -7.65 14.58
N SER A 101 -10.57 -7.39 14.25
CA SER A 101 -11.61 -8.41 14.38
C SER A 101 -11.38 -9.64 13.50
N THR A 102 -10.79 -9.46 12.31
CA THR A 102 -10.49 -10.58 11.39
C THR A 102 -9.33 -11.44 11.88
N VAL A 103 -8.43 -10.88 12.69
CA VAL A 103 -7.29 -11.61 13.28
C VAL A 103 -7.69 -12.34 14.56
N LEU A 104 -8.61 -11.77 15.34
CA LEU A 104 -8.94 -12.23 16.69
C LEU A 104 -10.13 -13.21 16.76
N LEU A 105 -10.97 -13.28 15.72
CA LEU A 105 -12.17 -14.12 15.65
C LEU A 105 -12.03 -15.16 14.53
#